data_AF-A0A5S9IN39-F1
#
_entry.id   AF-A0A5S9IN39-F1
#
_cell.length_a   1.000
_cell.length_b   1.000
_cell.length_c   1.000
_cell.angle_alpha   90.00
_cell.angle_beta   90.00
_cell.angle_gamma   90.00
#
_symmetry.space_group_name_H-M   'P 1'
#
loop_
_entity.id
_entity.type
_entity.pdbx_description
1 polymer ?
#
loop_
_entity_poly.entity_id
_entity_poly.type
_entity_poly.pdbx_seq_one_letter_code
_entity_poly.pdbx_strand_id
1 'polypeptide(L)'
;MQKFWKNRKFFTIWFGIGVPPFLFGTVYLSFLLSMTYGIISTIIIIAWIYDTFNTTCRRCPFYNTSKCGLPGMIVPFLFSKKSPYDISRLRVKIHYLFDLGMILYVNWIYVHYPYLYPFVFVGSVVGYIVVFHSKRFHGLLFRLKSPKTANTN
;
A
#
# COMPACT_ATOMS: atom_id res chain seq x y z
N MET A 1 -23.64 -5.02 2.85
CA MET A 1 -22.29 -5.23 2.27
C MET A 1 -21.10 -4.93 3.21
N GLN A 2 -21.22 -4.16 4.30
CA GLN A 2 -20.07 -3.84 5.20
C GLN A 2 -19.40 -5.03 5.94
N LYS A 3 -20.01 -6.23 5.98
CA LYS A 3 -19.53 -7.38 6.75
C LYS A 3 -18.37 -8.13 6.07
N PHE A 4 -18.35 -8.18 4.73
CA PHE A 4 -17.35 -8.92 3.95
C PHE A 4 -15.96 -8.24 3.98
N TRP A 5 -15.94 -6.91 3.95
CA TRP A 5 -14.72 -6.08 3.95
C TRP A 5 -14.03 -5.98 5.33
N LYS A 6 -14.68 -6.49 6.38
CA LYS A 6 -14.06 -6.73 7.70
C LYS A 6 -13.41 -8.10 7.80
N ASN A 7 -13.50 -8.95 6.76
CA ASN A 7 -12.97 -10.30 6.80
C ASN A 7 -11.44 -10.29 6.72
N ARG A 8 -10.83 -10.42 7.89
CA ARG A 8 -9.38 -10.45 8.13
C ARG A 8 -8.62 -11.39 7.20
N LYS A 9 -9.18 -12.57 6.89
CA LYS A 9 -8.54 -13.55 6.00
C LYS A 9 -8.35 -12.97 4.60
N PHE A 10 -9.34 -12.24 4.10
CA PHE A 10 -9.27 -11.58 2.80
C PHE A 10 -8.14 -10.55 2.76
N PHE A 11 -8.00 -9.70 3.79
CA PHE A 11 -6.92 -8.72 3.85
C PHE A 11 -5.52 -9.36 3.84
N THR A 12 -5.31 -10.40 4.65
CA THR A 12 -4.02 -11.11 4.71
C THR A 12 -3.71 -11.81 3.40
N ILE A 13 -4.68 -12.49 2.77
CA ILE A 13 -4.49 -13.15 1.47
C ILE A 13 -4.21 -12.10 0.39
N TRP A 14 -4.96 -11.01 0.38
CA TRP A 14 -4.80 -9.94 -0.60
C TRP A 14 -3.40 -9.32 -0.54
N PHE A 15 -2.91 -8.90 0.63
CA PHE A 15 -1.60 -8.27 0.76
C PHE A 15 -0.43 -9.25 0.80
N GLY A 16 -0.64 -10.46 1.31
CA GLY A 16 0.42 -11.47 1.44
C GLY A 16 0.64 -12.27 0.15
N ILE A 17 -0.42 -12.50 -0.63
CA ILE A 17 -0.38 -13.36 -1.82
C ILE A 17 -0.80 -12.60 -3.07
N GLY A 18 -1.81 -11.74 -3.01
CA GLY A 18 -2.33 -11.03 -4.19
C GLY A 18 -1.43 -9.88 -4.69
N VAL A 19 -0.99 -9.00 -3.79
CA VAL A 19 -0.19 -7.82 -4.12
C VAL A 19 1.21 -8.15 -4.67
N PRO A 20 1.98 -9.10 -4.09
CA PRO A 20 3.34 -9.36 -4.56
C PRO A 20 3.44 -9.77 -6.05
N PRO A 21 2.62 -10.71 -6.58
CA PRO A 21 2.60 -11.03 -8.01
C PRO A 21 2.32 -9.82 -8.90
N PHE A 22 1.42 -8.92 -8.50
CA PHE A 22 1.18 -7.69 -9.28
C PHE A 22 2.41 -6.81 -9.31
N LEU A 23 3.10 -6.61 -8.18
CA LEU A 23 4.32 -5.79 -8.10
C LEU A 23 5.48 -6.40 -8.90
N PHE A 24 5.77 -7.70 -8.74
CA PHE A 24 6.80 -8.38 -9.51
C PHE A 24 6.46 -8.42 -11.01
N GLY A 25 5.19 -8.67 -11.34
CA GLY A 25 4.69 -8.61 -12.70
C GLY A 25 4.86 -7.22 -13.30
N THR A 26 4.60 -6.13 -12.56
CA THR A 26 4.87 -4.77 -13.03
C THR A 26 6.33 -4.60 -13.42
N VAL A 27 7.28 -5.00 -12.56
CA VAL A 27 8.72 -4.88 -12.87
C VAL A 27 9.08 -5.68 -14.13
N TYR A 28 8.67 -6.95 -14.18
CA TYR A 28 8.98 -7.83 -15.30
C TYR A 28 8.42 -7.30 -16.62
N LEU A 29 7.14 -6.94 -16.65
CA LEU A 29 6.48 -6.39 -17.83
C LEU A 29 7.11 -5.06 -18.26
N SER A 30 7.54 -4.22 -17.32
CA SER A 30 8.27 -3.00 -17.65
C SER A 30 9.61 -3.26 -18.35
N PHE A 31 10.35 -4.30 -17.96
CA PHE A 31 11.57 -4.70 -18.68
C PHE A 31 11.27 -5.23 -20.09
N LEU A 32 10.11 -5.85 -20.30
CA LEU A 32 9.65 -6.24 -21.64
C LEU A 32 9.29 -5.02 -22.51
N LEU A 33 8.83 -3.92 -21.93
CA LEU A 33 8.60 -2.65 -22.65
C LEU A 33 9.91 -1.96 -23.01
N SER A 34 10.80 -1.76 -22.03
CA SER A 34 12.18 -1.32 -22.24
C SER A 34 13.04 -1.47 -20.99
N MET A 35 14.36 -1.52 -21.15
CA MET A 35 15.31 -1.52 -20.03
C MET A 35 15.09 -0.30 -19.12
N THR A 36 14.88 0.88 -19.71
CA THR A 36 14.65 2.13 -18.97
C THR A 36 13.37 2.04 -18.13
N TYR A 37 12.27 1.52 -18.68
CA TYR A 37 11.02 1.35 -17.94
C TYR A 37 11.18 0.35 -16.79
N GLY A 38 11.91 -0.75 -17.00
CA GLY A 38 12.23 -1.72 -15.95
C GLY A 38 13.01 -1.12 -14.79
N ILE A 39 14.05 -0.33 -15.08
CA ILE A 39 14.85 0.38 -14.06
C ILE A 39 13.97 1.37 -13.28
N ILE A 40 13.20 2.20 -13.97
CA ILE A 40 12.29 3.17 -13.35
C ILE A 40 11.27 2.47 -12.45
N SER A 41 10.65 1.38 -12.93
CA SER A 41 9.67 0.60 -12.16
C SER A 41 10.26 0.04 -10.88
N THR A 42 11.49 -0.48 -10.97
CA THR A 42 12.21 -1.03 -9.83
C THR A 42 12.45 0.05 -8.78
N ILE A 43 12.92 1.23 -9.19
CA ILE A 43 13.16 2.36 -8.28
C ILE A 43 11.85 2.82 -7.62
N ILE A 44 10.79 3.00 -8.39
CA ILE A 44 9.47 3.43 -7.89
C ILE A 44 8.93 2.42 -6.86
N ILE A 45 8.99 1.13 -7.18
CA ILE A 45 8.48 0.07 -6.29
C ILE A 45 9.31 0.00 -5.01
N ILE A 46 10.65 0.05 -5.10
CA ILE A 46 11.52 0.08 -3.91
C ILE A 46 11.22 1.31 -3.04
N ALA A 47 11.06 2.48 -3.66
CA ALA A 47 10.72 3.72 -2.94
C ALA A 47 9.36 3.62 -2.24
N TRP A 48 8.34 3.07 -2.90
CA TRP A 48 7.03 2.85 -2.30
C TRP A 48 7.07 1.83 -1.17
N ILE A 49 7.79 0.72 -1.34
CA ILE A 49 8.00 -0.29 -0.30
C ILE A 49 8.67 0.36 0.92
N TYR A 50 9.75 1.12 0.70
CA TYR A 50 10.48 1.81 1.75
C TYR A 50 9.61 2.85 2.48
N ASP A 51 8.80 3.63 1.76
CA ASP A 51 7.87 4.58 2.37
C ASP A 51 6.76 3.87 3.18
N THR A 52 6.23 2.76 2.66
CA THR A 52 5.25 1.91 3.36
C THR A 52 5.82 1.38 4.68
N PHE A 53 7.04 0.87 4.67
CA PHE A 53 7.75 0.44 5.87
C PHE A 53 7.92 1.59 6.87
N ASN A 54 8.22 2.77 6.36
CA ASN A 54 8.48 3.96 7.14
C ASN A 54 7.25 4.63 7.76
N THR A 55 6.07 4.38 7.20
CA THR A 55 4.78 4.94 7.64
C THR A 55 3.90 3.93 8.37
N THR A 56 4.35 2.68 8.49
CA THR A 56 3.67 1.67 9.29
C THR A 56 3.80 1.98 10.79
N CYS A 57 2.69 1.98 11.53
CA CYS A 57 2.64 2.31 12.95
C CYS A 57 2.15 1.15 13.83
N ARG A 58 2.49 1.19 15.13
CA ARG A 58 2.14 0.16 16.13
C ARG A 58 0.67 0.14 16.57
N ARG A 59 -0.19 1.05 16.09
CA ARG A 59 -1.59 1.17 16.51
C ARG A 59 -2.43 -0.08 16.24
N CYS A 60 -2.05 -0.88 15.23
CA CYS A 60 -2.77 -2.11 14.94
C CYS A 60 -2.52 -3.13 16.06
N PRO A 61 -3.55 -3.70 16.72
CA PRO A 61 -3.38 -4.77 17.71
C PRO A 61 -2.73 -6.03 17.13
N PHE A 62 -2.56 -6.08 15.81
CA PHE A 62 -1.91 -7.15 15.07
C PHE A 62 -0.48 -6.82 14.65
N TYR A 63 0.08 -5.67 15.06
CA TYR A 63 1.47 -5.30 14.79
C TYR A 63 2.43 -6.41 15.26
N ASN A 64 3.45 -6.73 14.44
CA ASN A 64 4.35 -7.87 14.65
C ASN A 64 3.69 -9.26 14.50
N THR A 65 2.57 -9.36 13.77
CA THR A 65 1.94 -10.64 13.46
C THR A 65 1.61 -10.73 11.97
N SER A 66 1.46 -11.95 11.44
CA SER A 66 0.97 -12.21 10.07
C SER A 66 -0.41 -11.66 9.76
N LYS A 67 -1.08 -11.15 10.78
CA LYS A 67 -2.41 -10.59 10.72
C LYS A 67 -2.41 -9.08 10.41
N CYS A 68 -1.25 -8.42 10.36
CA CYS A 68 -1.11 -7.01 9.97
C CYS A 68 -0.64 -6.81 8.51
N GLY A 69 -0.59 -7.88 7.73
CA GLY A 69 0.00 -7.86 6.38
C GLY A 69 1.53 -7.82 6.43
N LEU A 70 2.14 -7.93 5.25
CA LEU A 70 3.60 -8.03 5.10
C LEU A 70 4.36 -6.86 5.76
N PRO A 71 3.93 -5.59 5.64
CA PRO A 71 4.60 -4.49 6.34
C PRO A 71 4.55 -4.67 7.86
N GLY A 72 3.39 -4.95 8.44
CA GLY A 72 3.27 -5.14 9.89
C GLY A 72 4.01 -6.37 10.44
N MET A 73 4.38 -7.34 9.59
CA MET A 73 5.26 -8.45 9.93
C MET A 73 6.74 -8.07 9.88
N ILE A 74 7.17 -7.36 8.83
CA ILE A 74 8.59 -7.16 8.53
C ILE A 74 9.14 -5.88 9.20
N VAL A 75 8.34 -4.82 9.31
CA VAL A 75 8.74 -3.55 9.97
C VAL A 75 9.42 -3.78 11.31
N PRO A 76 8.92 -4.62 12.23
CA PRO A 76 9.52 -4.78 13.55
C PRO A 76 10.92 -5.43 13.54
N PHE A 77 11.31 -6.12 12.45
CA PHE A 77 12.61 -6.76 12.31
C PHE A 77 13.64 -5.86 11.63
N LEU A 78 13.20 -4.95 10.76
CA LEU A 78 14.09 -4.09 9.95
C LEU A 78 14.08 -2.61 10.35
N PHE A 79 13.08 -2.17 11.11
CA PHE A 79 12.88 -0.76 11.44
C PHE A 79 12.48 -0.56 12.91
N SER A 80 12.90 0.57 13.46
CA SER A 80 12.51 1.00 14.81
C SER A 80 10.99 1.15 14.92
N LYS A 81 10.41 0.66 16.02
CA LYS A 81 8.98 0.73 16.30
C LYS A 81 8.53 2.20 16.40
N LYS A 82 7.51 2.59 15.63
CA LYS A 82 6.94 3.96 15.63
C LYS A 82 5.55 4.01 16.27
N SER A 83 5.32 5.00 17.12
CA SER A 83 4.00 5.37 17.65
C SER A 83 3.17 6.05 16.56
N PRO A 84 1.83 5.93 16.59
CA PRO A 84 0.95 6.65 15.66
C PRO A 84 1.09 8.18 15.74
N TYR A 85 1.64 8.73 16.82
CA TYR A 85 1.86 10.17 16.98
C TYR A 85 3.19 10.65 16.39
N ASP A 86 4.16 9.76 16.19
CA ASP A 86 5.49 10.09 15.65
C ASP A 86 5.46 10.43 14.15
N ILE A 87 4.37 10.07 13.46
CA ILE A 87 4.23 10.26 12.02
C ILE A 87 3.45 11.56 11.76
N SER A 88 4.04 12.55 11.07
CA SER A 88 3.35 13.81 10.79
C SER A 88 2.14 13.62 9.84
N ARG A 89 1.14 14.52 9.90
CA ARG A 89 0.00 14.50 8.95
C ARG A 89 0.47 14.64 7.51
N LEU A 90 1.50 15.46 7.27
CA LEU A 90 2.11 15.61 5.96
C LEU A 90 2.63 14.28 5.43
N ARG A 91 3.34 13.50 6.26
CA ARG A 91 3.85 12.18 5.87
C ARG A 91 2.73 11.19 5.56
N VAL A 92 1.65 11.21 6.32
CA VAL A 92 0.44 10.40 6.02
C VAL A 92 -0.18 10.79 4.68
N LYS A 93 -0.22 12.09 4.36
CA LYS A 93 -0.73 12.60 3.07
C LYS A 93 0.17 12.20 1.91
N ILE A 94 1.48 12.33 2.06
CA ILE A 94 2.47 11.90 1.05
C ILE A 94 2.33 10.40 0.78
N HIS A 95 2.32 9.57 1.83
CA HIS A 95 2.15 8.13 1.68
C HIS A 95 0.83 7.76 0.97
N TYR A 96 -0.27 8.45 1.31
CA TYR A 96 -1.53 8.26 0.61
C TYR A 96 -1.47 8.62 -0.88
N LEU A 97 -0.77 9.70 -1.25
CA LEU A 97 -0.55 10.05 -2.65
C LEU A 97 0.35 9.03 -3.36
N PHE A 98 1.37 8.52 -2.68
CA PHE A 98 2.24 7.44 -3.17
C PHE A 98 1.45 6.17 -3.45
N ASP A 99 0.54 5.79 -2.56
CA ASP A 99 -0.35 4.65 -2.76
C ASP A 99 -1.25 4.80 -4.00
N LEU A 100 -1.85 5.99 -4.19
CA LEU A 100 -2.64 6.28 -5.38
C LEU A 100 -1.78 6.27 -6.65
N GLY A 101 -0.59 6.87 -6.58
CA GLY A 101 0.38 6.87 -7.67
C GLY A 101 0.77 5.46 -8.07
N MET A 102 0.99 4.56 -7.11
CA MET A 102 1.29 3.15 -7.37
C MET A 102 0.14 2.43 -8.07
N ILE A 103 -1.11 2.66 -7.65
CA ILE A 103 -2.27 2.07 -8.34
C ILE A 103 -2.29 2.52 -9.80
N LEU A 104 -2.19 3.82 -10.05
CA LEU A 104 -2.20 4.37 -11.40
C LEU A 104 -1.03 3.85 -12.23
N TYR A 105 0.16 3.80 -11.65
CA TYR A 105 1.38 3.33 -12.31
C TYR A 105 1.31 1.86 -12.70
N VAL A 106 0.86 1.00 -11.78
CA VAL A 106 0.65 -0.43 -12.06
C VAL A 106 -0.37 -0.61 -13.18
N ASN A 107 -1.51 0.10 -13.14
CA ASN A 107 -2.50 0.02 -14.22
C ASN A 107 -1.93 0.53 -15.55
N TRP A 108 -1.11 1.58 -15.53
CA TRP A 108 -0.45 2.11 -16.71
C TRP A 108 0.49 1.07 -17.35
N ILE A 109 1.31 0.35 -16.58
CA ILE A 109 2.13 -0.74 -17.14
C ILE A 109 1.26 -1.83 -17.76
N TYR A 110 0.22 -2.25 -17.05
CA TYR A 110 -0.62 -3.37 -17.51
C TYR A 110 -1.54 -3.02 -18.67
N VAL A 111 -1.81 -1.74 -18.96
CA VAL A 111 -2.63 -1.35 -20.13
C VAL A 111 -1.97 -1.77 -21.45
N HIS A 112 -0.64 -1.90 -21.46
CA HIS A 112 0.12 -2.42 -22.61
C HIS A 112 -0.03 -3.94 -22.80
N TYR A 113 -0.65 -4.64 -21.84
CA TYR A 113 -0.85 -6.08 -21.83
C TYR A 113 -2.35 -6.40 -21.65
N PRO A 114 -3.17 -6.27 -22.72
CA PRO A 114 -4.63 -6.27 -22.62
C PRO A 114 -5.23 -7.57 -22.06
N TYR A 115 -4.52 -8.69 -22.17
CA TYR A 115 -4.94 -9.98 -21.60
C TYR A 115 -4.76 -10.05 -20.07
N LEU A 116 -3.86 -9.25 -19.48
CA LEU A 116 -3.65 -9.16 -18.03
C LEU A 116 -4.39 -7.98 -17.40
N TYR A 117 -4.61 -6.91 -18.17
CA TYR A 117 -5.19 -5.67 -17.67
C TYR A 117 -6.52 -5.85 -16.90
N PRO A 118 -7.52 -6.65 -17.35
CA PRO A 118 -8.78 -6.81 -16.63
C PRO A 118 -8.58 -7.32 -15.20
N PHE A 119 -7.64 -8.24 -14.99
CA PHE A 119 -7.35 -8.79 -13.66
C PHE A 119 -6.70 -7.74 -12.75
N VAL A 120 -5.76 -6.95 -13.29
CA VAL A 120 -5.11 -5.87 -12.55
C VAL A 120 -6.06 -4.73 -12.25
N PHE A 121 -6.92 -4.37 -13.19
CA PHE A 121 -7.91 -3.31 -13.03
C PHE A 121 -8.92 -3.70 -11.94
N VAL A 122 -9.52 -4.90 -12.04
CA VAL A 122 -10.42 -5.42 -10.99
C VAL A 122 -9.71 -5.48 -9.65
N GLY A 123 -8.46 -5.97 -9.62
CA GLY A 123 -7.69 -6.01 -8.39
C GLY A 123 -7.39 -4.63 -7.81
N SER A 124 -7.13 -3.64 -8.66
CA SER A 124 -6.90 -2.26 -8.25
C SER A 124 -8.17 -1.60 -7.71
N VAL A 125 -9.32 -1.84 -8.35
CA VAL A 125 -10.62 -1.37 -7.88
C VAL A 125 -10.97 -2.00 -6.53
N VAL A 126 -10.79 -3.32 -6.40
CA VAL A 126 -11.00 -4.02 -5.13
C VAL A 126 -10.03 -3.48 -4.08
N GLY A 127 -8.74 -3.39 -4.36
CA GLY A 127 -7.74 -2.80 -3.48
C GLY A 127 -8.11 -1.38 -3.04
N TYR A 128 -8.57 -0.55 -3.97
CA TYR A 128 -9.04 0.81 -3.68
C TYR A 128 -10.23 0.80 -2.71
N ILE A 129 -11.28 0.04 -3.00
CA ILE A 129 -12.51 0.02 -2.18
C ILE A 129 -12.26 -0.63 -0.81
N VAL A 130 -11.57 -1.78 -0.75
CA VAL A 130 -11.30 -2.50 0.51
C VAL A 130 -10.31 -1.75 1.37
N VAL A 131 -9.20 -1.31 0.78
CA VAL A 131 -8.01 -0.91 1.53
C VAL A 131 -7.97 0.60 1.64
N PHE A 132 -7.98 1.31 0.52
CA PHE A 132 -7.70 2.74 0.46
C PHE A 132 -8.88 3.59 0.91
N HIS A 133 -10.08 3.29 0.41
CA HIS A 133 -11.30 4.00 0.76
C HIS A 133 -11.72 3.76 2.22
N SER A 134 -11.56 2.52 2.71
CA SER A 134 -11.92 2.17 4.09
C SER A 134 -10.87 2.56 5.14
N LYS A 135 -9.57 2.67 4.79
CA LYS A 135 -8.36 2.58 5.68
C LYS A 135 -8.66 2.43 7.17
N ARG A 136 -9.20 1.25 7.54
CA ARG A 136 -9.21 0.72 8.92
C ARG A 136 -7.93 -0.07 9.22
N PHE A 137 -7.22 -0.52 8.19
CA PHE A 137 -5.96 -1.26 8.27
C PHE A 137 -4.88 -0.45 7.54
N HIS A 138 -3.70 -0.29 8.16
CA HIS A 138 -2.65 0.73 7.89
C HIS A 138 -2.92 2.18 8.36
N GLY A 139 -4.06 2.45 9.01
CA GLY A 139 -3.99 3.02 10.36
C GLY A 139 -3.61 4.49 10.60
N LEU A 140 -3.62 5.43 9.63
CA LEU A 140 -3.51 6.87 9.96
C LEU A 140 -4.41 7.83 9.15
N LEU A 141 -5.19 7.34 8.18
CA LEU A 141 -6.05 8.20 7.34
C LEU A 141 -7.11 8.98 8.15
N PHE A 142 -7.53 8.46 9.30
CA PHE A 142 -8.41 9.20 10.22
C PHE A 142 -7.77 10.53 10.69
N ARG A 143 -6.43 10.62 10.76
CA ARG A 143 -5.72 11.87 11.11
C ARG A 143 -5.81 12.93 10.02
N LEU A 144 -6.13 12.54 8.78
CA LEU A 144 -6.45 13.47 7.70
C LEU A 144 -7.93 13.90 7.73
N LYS A 145 -8.81 13.13 8.40
CA LYS A 145 -10.25 13.42 8.52
C LYS A 145 -10.64 14.17 9.80
N SER A 146 -9.83 14.12 10.86
CA SER A 146 -10.11 14.86 12.11
C SER A 146 -9.78 16.36 11.96
N PRO A 147 -10.78 17.27 12.05
CA PRO A 147 -10.56 18.71 11.85
C PRO A 147 -9.88 19.44 13.03
N LYS A 148 -9.39 18.74 14.07
CA LYS A 148 -8.93 19.42 15.28
C LYS A 148 -7.40 19.51 15.39
N THR A 149 -6.98 20.74 15.68
CA THR A 149 -5.68 21.26 16.14
C THR A 149 -4.52 21.28 15.14
N ALA A 150 -4.66 22.11 14.10
CA ALA A 150 -3.54 22.93 13.65
C ALA A 150 -3.63 24.26 14.41
N ASN A 151 -3.08 24.29 15.62
CA ASN A 151 -2.74 25.48 16.41
C ASN A 151 -2.22 24.99 17.77
N THR A 152 -0.92 24.64 17.78
CA THR A 152 0.00 24.72 18.93
C THR A 152 1.33 24.18 18.43
N ASN A 153 2.09 25.07 17.80
CA ASN A 153 3.50 25.37 18.07
C ASN A 153 3.93 26.46 17.08
#